data_AF-A0A3S2HUJ0-F1
#
_entry.id   AF-A0A3S2HUJ0-F1
#
_cell.length_a   1.000
_cell.length_b   1.000
_cell.length_c   1.000
_cell.angle_alpha   90.00
_cell.angle_beta   90.00
_cell.angle_gamma   90.00
#
_symmetry.space_group_name_H-M   'P 1'
#
loop_
_entity.id
_entity.type
_entity.pdbx_description
1 polymer ?
#
loop_
_entity_poly.entity_id
_entity_poly.type
_entity_poly.pdbx_seq_one_letter_code
_entity_poly.pdbx_strand_id
1 'polypeptide(L)'
;MQMMGVVVSRDQAPVVEFRGEGGECITVTLQAGHTLPDDELIAKARAMMVQVAQFGTDQINNAAMSDGSSADGVIQSGMSG
;
A
#
# COMPACT_ATOMS: atom_id res chain seq x y z
N MET A 1 6.82 1.73 12.44
CA MET A 1 6.00 1.94 13.64
C MET A 1 6.25 0.81 14.63
N GLN A 2 6.71 1.13 15.84
CA GLN A 2 6.66 0.20 16.97
C GLN A 2 5.33 0.38 17.69
N MET A 3 4.64 -0.71 17.97
CA MET A 3 3.24 -0.69 18.40
C MET A 3 3.13 -0.67 19.93
N MET A 4 2.46 0.34 20.49
CA MET A 4 2.19 0.45 21.93
C MET A 4 0.89 -0.21 22.34
N GLY A 5 -0.14 -0.14 21.50
CA GLY A 5 -1.47 -0.55 21.89
C GLY A 5 -2.43 -0.63 20.72
N VAL A 6 -3.43 -1.49 20.90
CA VAL A 6 -4.56 -1.67 19.99
C VAL A 6 -5.83 -1.45 20.79
N VAL A 7 -6.78 -0.69 20.25
CA VAL A 7 -8.12 -0.53 20.84
C VAL A 7 -9.16 -0.87 19.80
N VAL A 8 -10.21 -1.60 20.20
CA VAL A 8 -11.36 -1.91 19.35
C VAL A 8 -12.58 -1.17 19.91
N SER A 9 -13.24 -0.37 19.08
CA SER A 9 -14.52 0.25 19.36
C SER A 9 -15.59 -0.32 18.43
N ARG A 10 -16.83 -0.49 18.92
CA ARG A 10 -17.92 -1.15 18.18
C ARG A 10 -19.20 -0.31 18.12
N ASP A 11 -19.11 1.00 18.35
CA ASP A 11 -20.27 1.87 18.57
C ASP A 11 -21.28 1.86 17.40
N GLN A 12 -20.86 2.34 16.22
CA GLN A 12 -21.67 2.31 14.99
C GLN A 12 -21.15 1.33 13.96
N ALA A 13 -19.82 1.23 13.86
CA ALA A 13 -19.10 0.27 13.05
C ALA A 13 -17.84 -0.16 13.80
N PRO A 14 -17.30 -1.36 13.57
CA PRO A 14 -16.07 -1.78 14.22
C PRO A 14 -14.90 -0.89 13.76
N VAL A 15 -14.22 -0.28 14.71
CA VAL A 15 -13.05 0.56 14.50
C VAL A 15 -11.89 -0.02 15.28
N VAL A 16 -10.77 -0.24 14.60
CA VAL A 16 -9.51 -0.66 15.23
C VAL A 16 -8.52 0.48 15.19
N GLU A 17 -8.09 0.92 16.36
CA GLU A 17 -7.08 1.97 16.53
C GLU A 17 -5.72 1.35 16.86
N PHE A 18 -4.70 1.72 16.09
CA PHE A 18 -3.31 1.30 16.26
C PHE A 18 -2.50 2.52 16.73
N ARG A 19 -1.90 2.43 17.92
CA ARG A 19 -1.08 3.52 18.48
C ARG A 19 0.40 3.15 18.51
N GLY A 20 1.23 4.07 18.02
CA GLY A 20 2.67 3.94 17.90
C GLY A 20 3.42 4.68 19.00
N GLU A 21 4.63 4.23 19.30
CA GLU A 21 5.49 4.86 20.31
C GLU A 21 5.90 6.30 19.95
N GLY A 22 5.99 6.63 18.66
CA GLY A 22 6.32 7.97 18.18
C GLY A 22 5.14 8.94 18.18
N GLY A 23 3.98 8.55 18.75
CA GLY A 23 2.76 9.33 18.71
C GLY A 23 1.91 9.10 17.45
N GLU A 24 2.29 8.17 16.58
CA GLU A 24 1.48 7.83 15.41
C GLU A 24 0.16 7.16 15.84
N CYS A 25 -0.92 7.46 15.12
CA CYS A 25 -2.22 6.82 15.29
C CYS A 25 -2.77 6.45 13.91
N ILE A 26 -3.17 5.18 13.74
CA ILE A 26 -3.84 4.69 12.53
C ILE A 26 -5.18 4.09 12.93
N THR A 27 -6.24 4.57 12.31
CA THR A 27 -7.61 4.10 12.55
C THR A 27 -8.11 3.35 11.33
N VAL A 28 -8.55 2.11 11.53
CA VAL A 28 -9.15 1.27 10.49
C VAL A 28 -10.63 1.05 10.82
N THR A 29 -11.50 1.62 10.00
CA THR A 29 -12.96 1.42 10.12
C THR A 29 -13.38 0.26 9.22
N LEU A 30 -14.05 -0.72 9.81
CA LEU A 30 -14.63 -1.85 9.09
C LEU A 30 -16.13 -1.61 8.84
N GLN A 31 -16.71 -2.36 7.90
CA GLN A 31 -18.12 -2.25 7.58
C GLN A 31 -19.00 -2.56 8.81
N ALA A 32 -20.07 -1.79 8.97
CA ALA A 32 -21.08 -2.03 10.00
C ALA A 32 -21.72 -3.43 9.84
N GLY A 33 -22.09 -4.06 10.96
CA GLY A 33 -22.66 -5.41 10.99
C GLY A 33 -21.64 -6.55 10.96
N HIS A 34 -20.34 -6.25 10.95
CA HIS A 34 -19.31 -7.26 11.16
C HIS A 34 -19.33 -7.77 12.61
N THR A 35 -19.65 -9.05 12.81
CA THR A 35 -19.72 -9.71 14.13
C THR A 35 -18.44 -10.46 14.49
N LEU A 36 -17.32 -10.19 13.81
CA LEU A 36 -16.05 -10.84 14.11
C LEU A 36 -15.62 -10.54 15.55
N PRO A 37 -14.95 -11.48 16.25
CA PRO A 37 -14.33 -11.20 17.55
C PRO A 37 -13.19 -10.17 17.40
N ASP A 38 -12.81 -9.54 18.52
CA ASP A 38 -11.82 -8.44 18.51
C ASP A 38 -10.49 -8.85 17.88
N ASP A 39 -9.98 -10.05 18.22
CA ASP A 39 -8.73 -10.56 17.66
C ASP A 39 -8.77 -10.69 16.12
N GLU A 40 -9.91 -11.13 15.57
CA GLU A 40 -10.11 -11.25 14.13
C GLU A 40 -10.25 -9.88 13.45
N LEU A 41 -10.91 -8.91 14.10
CA LEU A 41 -10.95 -7.53 13.62
C LEU A 41 -9.56 -6.91 13.56
N ILE A 42 -8.76 -7.12 14.60
CA ILE A 42 -7.37 -6.64 14.68
C ILE A 42 -6.52 -7.28 13.59
N ALA A 43 -6.62 -8.61 13.40
CA ALA A 43 -5.89 -9.32 12.35
C ALA A 43 -6.28 -8.82 10.95
N LYS A 44 -7.58 -8.64 10.70
CA LYS A 44 -8.09 -8.11 9.42
C LYS A 44 -7.59 -6.68 9.17
N ALA A 45 -7.65 -5.82 10.17
CA ALA A 45 -7.17 -4.44 10.07
C ALA A 45 -5.65 -4.38 9.80
N ARG A 46 -4.85 -5.25 10.42
CA ARG A 46 -3.40 -5.38 10.11
C ARG A 46 -3.17 -5.79 8.66
N ALA A 47 -3.89 -6.79 8.17
CA ALA A 47 -3.77 -7.25 6.80
C ALA A 47 -4.12 -6.13 5.80
N MET A 48 -5.18 -5.37 6.07
CA MET A 48 -5.55 -4.21 5.26
C MET A 48 -4.44 -3.15 5.24
N MET A 49 -3.83 -2.81 6.37
CA MET A 49 -2.72 -1.84 6.40
C MET A 49 -1.51 -2.30 5.57
N VAL A 50 -1.18 -3.59 5.61
CA VAL A 50 -0.10 -4.16 4.79
C VAL A 50 -0.42 -4.05 3.30
N GLN A 51 -1.67 -4.31 2.90
CA GLN A 51 -2.12 -4.13 1.52
C GLN A 51 -2.11 -2.66 1.09
N VAL A 52 -2.55 -1.75 1.97
CA VAL A 52 -2.53 -0.30 1.72
C VAL A 52 -1.12 0.21 1.46
N ALA A 53 -0.16 -0.24 2.28
CA ALA A 53 1.25 0.11 2.08
C ALA A 53 1.80 -0.33 0.72
N GLN A 54 1.26 -1.39 0.11
CA GLN A 54 1.70 -1.88 -1.20
C GLN A 54 1.18 -1.00 -2.35
N PHE A 55 -0.02 -0.42 -2.24
CA PHE A 55 -0.58 0.44 -3.30
C PHE A 55 0.24 1.71 -3.55
N GLY A 56 1.03 2.17 -2.57
CA GLY A 56 1.94 3.31 -2.75
C GLY A 56 3.20 2.98 -3.56
N THR A 57 3.57 1.69 -3.66
CA THR A 57 4.86 1.25 -4.22
C THR A 57 4.74 0.86 -5.71
N ASP A 58 3.59 0.34 -6.12
CA ASP A 58 3.36 -0.12 -7.50
C ASP A 58 3.33 1.02 -8.54
N GLN A 59 2.97 2.24 -8.14
CA GLN A 59 2.98 3.42 -9.02
C GLN A 59 4.41 3.90 -9.35
N ILE A 60 5.40 3.58 -8.51
CA ILE A 60 6.80 4.03 -8.71
C ILE A 60 7.54 3.08 -9.67
N ASN A 61 7.19 1.79 -9.69
CA ASN A 61 7.84 0.81 -10.57
C ASN A 61 7.36 0.85 -12.03
N ASN A 62 6.16 1.38 -12.31
CA ASN A 62 5.68 1.55 -13.69
C ASN A 62 6.18 2.84 -14.38
N ALA A 63 6.65 3.84 -13.63
CA ALA A 63 7.15 5.09 -14.19
C ALA A 63 8.61 5.00 -14.72
N ALA A 64 9.35 3.94 -14.41
CA ALA A 64 10.76 3.79 -14.78
C ALA A 64 10.99 2.99 -16.08
N MET A 65 9.94 2.54 -16.78
CA MET A 65 10.02 1.72 -18.00
C MET A 65 9.54 2.48 -19.25
N SER A 66 9.65 3.81 -19.26
CA SER A 66 9.38 4.60 -20.47
C SER A 66 10.32 5.80 -20.54
N ASP A 67 11.61 5.54 -20.71
CA ASP A 67 12.53 6.53 -21.25
C ASP A 67 13.47 5.90 -22.29
N GLY A 68 13.18 6.21 -23.56
CA GLY A 68 14.19 6.48 -24.58
C GLY A 68 15.14 5.36 -24.99
N SER A 69 14.71 4.52 -25.93
CA SER A 69 15.65 4.05 -26.96
C SER A 69 15.11 4.47 -28.33
N SER A 70 15.42 5.72 -28.67
CA SER A 70 15.19 6.29 -30.00
C SER A 70 16.00 5.52 -31.03
N ALA A 71 15.35 5.21 -32.14
CA ALA A 71 15.93 4.54 -33.29
C ALA A 71 17.22 5.23 -33.77
N ASP A 72 18.33 4.51 -33.75
CA ASP A 72 19.52 4.86 -34.52
C ASP A 72 19.86 3.68 -35.46
N GLY A 73 19.03 3.54 -36.50
CA GLY A 73 19.34 2.69 -37.64
C GLY A 73 20.29 3.45 -38.57
N VAL A 74 21.59 3.35 -38.32
CA VAL A 74 22.64 3.82 -39.25
C VAL A 74 22.45 3.13 -40.59
N ILE A 75 21.97 3.88 -41.58
CA ILE A 75 21.95 3.48 -42.98
C ILE A 75 23.35 3.72 -43.54
N GLN A 76 24.20 2.69 -43.56
CA GLN A 76 25.50 2.77 -44.22
C GLN A 76 25.33 2.56 -45.73
N SER A 77 25.14 3.67 -46.44
CA SER A 77 25.21 3.75 -47.91
C SER A 77 26.61 4.19 -48.34
N GLY A 78 27.21 3.46 -49.27
CA GLY A 78 28.43 3.84 -50.02
C GLY A 78 29.02 2.61 -50.72
N MET A 79 28.59 2.25 -51.94
CA MET A 79 29.10 2.70 -53.26
C MET A 79 30.62 2.72 -53.37
N SER A 80 31.19 1.84 -54.20
CA SER A 80 31.92 2.18 -55.44
C SER A 80 32.90 1.07 -55.87
N GLY A 81 32.94 0.77 -57.18
CA GLY A 81 34.06 0.09 -57.85
C GLY A 81 33.65 -1.09 -58.69
#